data_AF-A0A2K3K0I0-F1
#
_entry.id   AF-A0A2K3K0I0-F1
#
_cell.length_a   1.000
_cell.length_b   1.000
_cell.length_c   1.000
_cell.angle_alpha   90.00
_cell.angle_beta   90.00
_cell.angle_gamma   90.00
#
_symmetry.space_group_name_H-M   'P 1'
#
loop_
_entity.id
_entity.type
_entity.pdbx_description
1 polymer ?
#
loop_
_entity_poly.entity_id
_entity_poly.type
_entity_poly.pdbx_seq_one_letter_code
_entity_poly.pdbx_strand_id
1 'polypeptide(L)'
;KAPEFLGRIFAELIIESIVSLNEIGQVIHDGGDPPGSLLEVGLAADVLGSTLEAIKHEKGDTVLSEIQTGSNLRLETFRPPNTSTTSRKLEKFI
;
A
#
# COMPACT_ATOMS: atom_id res chain seq x y z
N LYS A 1 3.11 -7.52 11.71
CA LYS A 1 2.47 -6.54 12.62
C LYS A 1 2.85 -5.11 12.29
N ALA A 2 4.14 -4.75 12.27
CA ALA A 2 4.54 -3.37 11.94
C ALA A 2 4.00 -2.88 10.58
N PRO A 3 4.04 -3.69 9.49
CA PRO A 3 3.42 -3.31 8.23
C PRO A 3 1.92 -3.02 8.32
N GLU A 4 1.19 -3.83 9.08
CA GLU A 4 -0.24 -3.66 9.29
C GLU A 4 -0.57 -2.41 10.11
N PHE A 5 0.23 -2.09 11.13
CA PHE A 5 0.07 -0.86 11.90
C PHE A 5 0.35 0.37 11.04
N LEU A 6 1.43 0.36 10.28
CA LEU A 6 1.77 1.47 9.39
C LEU A 6 0.72 1.64 8.29
N GLY A 7 0.22 0.53 7.71
CA GLY A 7 -0.84 0.58 6.71
C GLY A 7 -2.12 1.21 7.23
N ARG A 8 -2.50 0.96 8.50
CA ARG A 8 -3.65 1.64 9.13
C ARG A 8 -3.41 3.14 9.28
N ILE A 9 -2.22 3.56 9.69
CA ILE A 9 -1.89 5.00 9.80
C ILE A 9 -2.01 5.66 8.43
N PHE A 10 -1.47 5.04 7.38
CA PHE A 10 -1.60 5.58 6.02
C PHE A 10 -3.03 5.60 5.51
N ALA A 11 -3.85 4.61 5.88
CA ALA A 11 -5.26 4.59 5.53
C ALA A 11 -6.00 5.80 6.09
N GLU A 12 -5.80 6.12 7.38
CA GLU A 12 -6.41 7.31 8.01
C GLU A 12 -6.02 8.59 7.28
N LEU A 13 -4.74 8.74 6.93
CA LEU A 13 -4.26 9.93 6.22
C LEU A 13 -4.87 10.09 4.83
N ILE A 14 -5.09 8.98 4.11
CA ILE A 14 -5.73 8.98 2.79
C ILE A 14 -7.23 9.26 2.91
N ILE A 15 -7.89 8.64 3.89
CA ILE A 15 -9.31 8.81 4.18
C ILE A 15 -9.62 10.27 4.53
N GLU A 16 -8.81 10.87 5.40
CA GLU A 16 -8.93 12.28 5.80
C GLU A 16 -8.44 13.25 4.69
N SER A 17 -8.07 12.72 3.52
CA SER A 17 -7.61 13.49 2.36
C SER A 17 -6.41 14.39 2.66
N ILE A 18 -5.57 14.00 3.63
CA ILE A 18 -4.34 14.72 4.01
C ILE A 18 -3.23 14.45 2.99
N VAL A 19 -3.16 13.22 2.48
CA VAL A 19 -2.21 12.77 1.45
C VAL A 19 -2.90 11.80 0.50
N SER A 20 -2.51 11.83 -0.77
CA SER A 20 -3.05 10.92 -1.77
C SER A 20 -2.45 9.51 -1.65
N LEU A 21 -3.19 8.51 -2.17
CA LEU A 21 -2.69 7.14 -2.27
C LEU A 21 -1.40 7.07 -3.11
N ASN A 22 -1.24 7.92 -4.12
CA ASN A 22 -0.04 7.97 -4.95
C ASN A 22 1.19 8.48 -4.18
N GLU A 23 1.03 9.51 -3.35
CA GLU A 23 2.11 10.02 -2.49
C GLU A 23 2.55 8.98 -1.46
N ILE A 24 1.58 8.33 -0.80
CA ILE A 24 1.88 7.21 0.10
C ILE A 24 2.56 6.07 -0.65
N GLY A 25 2.11 5.76 -1.87
CA GLY A 25 2.73 4.78 -2.74
C GLY A 25 4.22 5.07 -2.97
N GLN A 26 4.59 6.31 -3.31
CA GLN A 26 5.99 6.71 -3.49
C GLN A 26 6.81 6.52 -2.20
N VAL A 27 6.28 6.97 -1.05
CA VAL A 27 6.95 6.79 0.25
C VAL A 27 7.19 5.32 0.59
N ILE A 28 6.22 4.46 0.29
CA ILE A 28 6.35 3.01 0.51
C ILE A 28 7.36 2.41 -0.49
N HIS A 29 7.31 2.80 -1.75
CA HIS A 29 8.14 2.24 -2.81
C HIS A 29 9.63 2.54 -2.60
N ASP A 30 9.95 3.79 -2.26
CA ASP A 30 11.33 4.25 -2.08
C ASP A 30 11.82 4.08 -0.63
N GLY A 31 10.94 3.64 0.27
CA GLY A 31 11.22 3.48 1.69
C GLY A 31 12.26 2.40 2.00
N GLY A 32 12.84 2.52 3.19
CA GLY A 32 13.89 1.64 3.70
C GLY A 32 15.28 2.28 3.68
N ASP A 33 16.25 1.56 4.22
CA ASP A 33 17.67 1.96 4.23
C ASP A 33 18.51 0.73 3.80
N PRO A 34 19.10 0.72 2.59
CA PRO A 34 19.07 1.79 1.59
C PRO A 34 17.66 2.02 0.97
N PRO A 35 17.43 3.15 0.27
CA PRO A 35 16.16 3.42 -0.41
C PRO A 35 15.73 2.27 -1.32
N GLY A 36 14.45 1.91 -1.30
CA GLY A 36 13.89 0.79 -2.05
C GLY A 36 14.06 -0.58 -1.38
N SER A 37 14.84 -0.69 -0.30
CA SER A 37 15.00 -1.97 0.41
C SER A 37 13.68 -2.51 0.96
N LEU A 38 12.70 -1.65 1.28
CA LEU A 38 11.37 -2.08 1.72
C LEU A 38 10.64 -2.89 0.62
N LEU A 39 10.83 -2.52 -0.64
CA LEU A 39 10.33 -3.25 -1.79
C LEU A 39 11.05 -4.58 -1.97
N GLU A 40 12.38 -4.58 -1.87
CA GLU A 40 13.21 -5.77 -2.06
C GLU A 40 12.85 -6.88 -1.08
N VAL A 41 12.57 -6.53 0.19
CA VAL A 41 12.21 -7.50 1.23
C VAL A 41 10.72 -7.85 1.25
N GLY A 42 9.90 -7.28 0.35
CA GLY A 42 8.47 -7.57 0.23
C GLY A 42 7.56 -6.85 1.24
N LEU A 43 8.13 -6.04 2.14
CA LEU A 43 7.36 -5.30 3.14
C LEU A 43 6.55 -4.17 2.52
N ALA A 44 7.00 -3.60 1.39
CA ALA A 44 6.26 -2.57 0.67
C ALA A 44 4.86 -3.06 0.27
N ALA A 45 4.76 -4.29 -0.23
CA ALA A 45 3.48 -4.93 -0.57
C ALA A 45 2.62 -5.19 0.68
N ASP A 46 3.22 -5.61 1.80
CA ASP A 46 2.48 -5.83 3.05
C ASP A 46 1.90 -4.53 3.64
N VAL A 47 2.66 -3.44 3.59
CA VAL A 47 2.20 -2.11 4.04
C VAL A 47 1.06 -1.64 3.12
N LEU A 48 1.29 -1.58 1.81
CA LEU A 48 0.32 -1.08 0.84
C LEU A 48 -0.97 -1.93 0.85
N GLY A 49 -0.85 -3.26 0.87
CA GLY A 49 -2.00 -4.14 0.98
C GLY A 49 -2.78 -3.94 2.28
N SER A 50 -2.09 -3.69 3.41
CA SER A 50 -2.75 -3.38 4.68
C SER A 50 -3.43 -2.01 4.67
N THR A 51 -2.87 -1.01 3.97
CA THR A 51 -3.50 0.29 3.73
C THR A 51 -4.82 0.12 2.99
N LEU A 52 -4.81 -0.61 1.87
CA LEU A 52 -6.01 -0.85 1.06
C LEU A 52 -7.06 -1.68 1.81
N GLU A 53 -6.63 -2.70 2.59
CA GLU A 53 -7.53 -3.47 3.46
C GLU A 53 -8.21 -2.58 4.52
N ALA A 54 -7.47 -1.63 5.13
CA ALA A 54 -8.00 -0.73 6.13
C ALA A 54 -9.00 0.28 5.51
N ILE A 55 -8.67 0.87 4.36
CA ILE A 55 -9.59 1.75 3.62
C ILE A 55 -10.87 0.99 3.24
N LYS A 56 -10.74 -0.23 2.70
CA LYS A 56 -11.88 -1.09 2.36
C LYS A 56 -12.75 -1.37 3.57
N HIS A 57 -12.13 -1.74 4.69
CA HIS A 57 -12.85 -2.08 5.92
C HIS A 57 -13.64 -0.89 6.47
N GLU A 58 -13.09 0.32 6.39
CA GLU A 58 -13.76 1.50 6.95
C GLU A 58 -14.76 2.14 5.99
N LYS A 59 -14.39 2.35 4.72
CA LYS A 59 -15.20 3.12 3.75
C LYS A 59 -15.92 2.25 2.72
N GLY A 60 -15.63 0.96 2.67
CA GLY A 60 -16.20 0.03 1.71
C GLY A 60 -15.53 0.05 0.33
N ASP A 61 -15.97 -0.87 -0.53
CA ASP A 61 -15.39 -1.10 -1.86
C ASP A 61 -15.55 0.09 -2.81
N THR A 62 -16.68 0.79 -2.78
CA THR A 62 -16.95 1.92 -3.69
C THR A 62 -15.92 3.04 -3.52
N VAL A 63 -15.71 3.49 -2.27
CA VAL A 63 -14.75 4.57 -1.97
C VAL A 63 -13.32 4.11 -2.27
N LEU A 64 -12.98 2.87 -1.95
CA LEU A 64 -11.68 2.31 -2.30
C LEU A 64 -11.45 2.35 -3.82
N SER A 65 -12.44 1.94 -4.63
CA SER A 65 -12.33 1.98 -6.09
C SER A 65 -12.16 3.39 -6.63
N GLU A 66 -12.83 4.39 -6.06
CA GLU A 66 -12.65 5.79 -6.43
C GLU A 66 -11.22 6.28 -6.12
N ILE A 67 -10.72 6.00 -4.92
CA ILE A 67 -9.34 6.35 -4.52
C ILE A 67 -8.32 5.67 -5.44
N GLN A 68 -8.51 4.38 -5.75
CA GLN A 68 -7.60 3.65 -6.64
C GLN A 68 -7.65 4.18 -8.07
N THR A 69 -8.84 4.47 -8.61
CA THR A 69 -8.97 4.94 -9.99
C THR A 69 -8.47 6.39 -10.13
N GLY A 70 -8.61 7.21 -9.09
CA GLY A 70 -8.06 8.56 -9.03
C GLY A 70 -6.55 8.60 -8.79
N SER A 71 -5.99 7.54 -8.20
CA SER A 71 -4.57 7.37 -7.97
C SER A 71 -3.94 6.67 -9.17
N ASN A 72 -3.07 7.34 -9.94
CA ASN A 72 -2.32 6.71 -11.04
C ASN A 72 -1.24 5.71 -10.55
N LEU A 73 -1.42 5.13 -9.36
CA LEU A 73 -0.49 4.22 -8.72
C LEU A 73 -0.63 2.82 -9.30
N ARG A 74 0.48 2.26 -9.79
CA ARG A 74 0.53 0.89 -10.30
C ARG A 74 0.86 -0.07 -9.16
N LEU A 75 -0.15 -0.74 -8.60
CA LEU A 75 0.04 -1.68 -7.49
C LEU A 75 1.05 -2.79 -7.79
N GLU A 76 1.16 -3.21 -9.05
CA GLU A 76 2.10 -4.24 -9.49
C GLU A 76 3.57 -3.91 -9.26
N THR A 77 3.93 -2.62 -9.21
CA THR A 77 5.32 -2.18 -8.97
C THR A 77 5.76 -2.41 -7.53
N PHE A 78 4.83 -2.76 -6.64
CA PHE A 78 5.13 -3.08 -5.24
C PHE A 78 5.42 -4.57 -5.03
N ARG A 79 5.34 -5.40 -6.08
CA ARG A 79 5.75 -6.80 -5.98
C ARG A 79 7.27 -6.88 -5.76
N PRO A 80 7.75 -7.65 -4.78
CA PRO A 80 9.18 -7.84 -4.60
C PRO A 80 9.77 -8.56 -5.82
N PRO A 81 11.04 -8.28 -6.16
CA PRO A 81 11.72 -8.92 -7.30
C PRO A 81 11.87 -10.44 -7.12
N ASN A 82 11.83 -10.93 -5.87
CA ASN A 82 11.87 -12.36 -5.55
C ASN A 82 10.49 -12.86 -5.13
N THR A 83 9.97 -13.87 -5.84
CA THR A 83 8.60 -14.39 -5.71
C THR A 83 8.35 -15.23 -4.45
N SER A 84 9.39 -15.54 -3.66
CA SER A 84 9.24 -16.27 -2.40
C SER A 84 8.58 -15.44 -1.28
N THR A 85 8.50 -14.11 -1.45
CA THR A 85 8.00 -13.18 -0.43
C THR A 85 6.82 -12.35 -0.92
N THR A 86 6.01 -12.87 -1.85
CA THR A 86 4.83 -12.15 -2.33
C THR A 86 3.81 -11.96 -1.21
N SER A 87 3.47 -10.70 -0.92
CA SER A 87 2.44 -10.39 0.08
C SER A 87 1.09 -10.93 -0.37
N ARG A 88 0.47 -11.78 0.45
CA ARG A 88 -0.91 -12.25 0.23
C ARG A 88 -1.97 -11.14 0.35
N LYS A 89 -1.60 -9.98 0.90
CA LYS A 89 -2.54 -8.86 1.14
C LYS A 89 -2.73 -8.04 -0.11
N LEU A 90 -1.63 -7.61 -0.75
CA LEU A 90 -1.68 -6.77 -1.94
C LEU A 90 -2.32 -7.50 -3.14
N GLU A 91 -2.06 -8.80 -3.28
CA GLU A 91 -2.60 -9.62 -4.39
C GLU A 91 -4.14 -9.70 -4.41
N LYS A 92 -4.84 -9.29 -3.34
CA LYS A 92 -6.31 -9.21 -3.35
C LYS A 92 -6.84 -8.01 -4.14
N PHE A 93 -5.95 -7.06 -4.47
CA PHE A 93 -6.28 -5.78 -5.09
C PHE A 93 -5.69 -5.64 -6.50
N ILE A 94 -4.89 -6.61 -6.94
CA ILE A 94 -4.33 -6.70 -8.30
C ILE A 94 -5.10 -7.78 -9.06
#